data_AF-A0A938GMS2-F1
#
_entry.id   AF-A0A938GMS2-F1
#
_cell.length_a   1.000
_cell.length_b   1.000
_cell.length_c   1.000
_cell.angle_alpha   90.00
_cell.angle_beta   90.00
_cell.angle_gamma   90.00
#
_symmetry.space_group_name_H-M   'P 1'
#
loop_
_entity.id
_entity.type
_entity.pdbx_description
1 polymer ?
#
loop_
_entity_poly.entity_id
_entity_poly.type
_entity_poly.pdbx_seq_one_letter_code
_entity_poly.pdbx_strand_id
1 'polypeptide(L)'
;MEAAVARDKHACPACGGDAHWNPAKQALVCPYCGTTAPASLDAASGLIVEHDLASALRSVPEEGRGWRAEKHSVKCRSCQAISVIDASRVGQRCDFCGAAQLIPYEQTKAPISPESILVFKLSEPQVREAIRAWYGSHWLAPGKLKSRAMTDVVKGLYIPYWTFDAHADASWTAESGYYYYEMEQYRGPDGKTLTRRVQRVRWEPSAGHLQHFFDDELVPGTKGVHEKLLRQVEPFP
;
A
#
# COMPACT_ATOMS: atom_id res chain seq x y z
N MET A 1 15.39 -23.71 13.97
CA MET A 1 14.82 -23.32 12.67
C MET A 1 15.97 -22.94 11.77
N GLU A 2 16.17 -23.70 10.70
CA GLU A 2 17.20 -23.42 9.71
C GLU A 2 16.85 -22.09 9.02
N ALA A 3 17.72 -21.09 9.14
CA ALA A 3 17.47 -19.77 8.58
C ALA A 3 17.33 -19.91 7.06
N ALA A 4 16.15 -19.60 6.52
CA ALA A 4 15.93 -19.57 5.09
C ALA A 4 16.89 -18.53 4.47
N VAL A 5 17.93 -19.03 3.80
CA VAL A 5 18.88 -18.22 3.03
C VAL A 5 18.10 -17.67 1.84
N ALA A 6 17.99 -16.34 1.77
CA ALA A 6 17.42 -15.68 0.61
C ALA A 6 18.26 -16.08 -0.61
N ARG A 7 17.66 -16.79 -1.56
CA ARG A 7 18.35 -17.15 -2.81
C ARG A 7 18.35 -15.91 -3.70
N ASP A 8 19.54 -15.41 -4.02
CA ASP A 8 19.69 -14.25 -4.92
C ASP A 8 19.15 -14.55 -6.33
N LYS A 9 19.04 -15.83 -6.71
CA LYS A 9 18.65 -16.29 -8.04
C LYS A 9 17.85 -17.57 -7.98
N HIS A 10 16.84 -17.68 -8.84
CA HIS A 10 16.08 -18.91 -9.03
C HIS A 10 16.50 -19.54 -10.37
N ALA A 11 17.36 -20.56 -10.33
CA ALA A 11 17.87 -21.18 -11.55
C ALA A 11 16.75 -21.87 -12.35
N CYS A 12 16.70 -21.60 -13.65
CA CYS A 12 15.81 -22.24 -14.60
C CYS A 12 16.19 -23.72 -14.74
N PRO A 13 15.24 -24.65 -14.58
CA PRO A 13 15.52 -26.09 -14.66
C PRO A 13 15.93 -26.55 -16.07
N ALA A 14 15.53 -25.82 -17.12
CA ALA A 14 15.78 -26.21 -18.50
C ALA A 14 17.11 -25.71 -19.06
N CYS A 15 17.54 -24.49 -18.70
CA CYS A 15 18.73 -23.87 -19.29
C CYS A 15 19.73 -23.31 -18.26
N GLY A 16 19.45 -23.39 -16.96
CA GLY A 16 20.29 -22.83 -15.91
C GLY A 16 20.32 -21.30 -15.80
N GLY A 17 19.61 -20.58 -16.69
CA GLY A 17 19.45 -19.12 -16.61
C GLY A 17 18.63 -18.66 -15.40
N ASP A 18 18.64 -17.37 -15.09
CA ASP A 18 17.91 -16.83 -13.93
C ASP A 18 16.41 -16.66 -14.24
N ALA A 19 15.55 -17.27 -13.43
CA ALA A 19 14.10 -17.18 -13.58
C ALA A 19 13.57 -15.97 -12.79
N HIS A 20 12.79 -15.13 -13.45
CA HIS A 20 12.26 -13.90 -12.88
C HIS A 20 10.77 -14.04 -12.60
N TRP A 21 10.27 -13.33 -11.58
CA TRP A 21 8.83 -13.27 -11.34
C TRP A 21 8.10 -12.68 -12.55
N ASN A 22 7.11 -13.41 -13.08
CA ASN A 22 6.25 -12.96 -14.15
C ASN A 22 4.84 -12.67 -13.58
N PRO A 23 4.46 -11.39 -13.44
CA PRO A 23 3.14 -11.01 -12.90
C PRO A 23 1.96 -11.61 -13.68
N ALA A 24 2.06 -11.70 -15.02
CA ALA A 24 0.96 -12.21 -15.83
C ALA A 24 0.73 -13.71 -15.64
N LYS A 25 1.78 -14.48 -15.34
CA LYS A 25 1.70 -15.93 -15.08
C LYS A 25 1.65 -16.29 -13.60
N GLN A 26 1.85 -15.32 -12.70
CA GLN A 26 2.01 -15.53 -11.25
C GLN A 26 3.02 -16.65 -10.95
N ALA A 27 4.15 -16.66 -11.67
CA ALA A 27 5.17 -17.70 -11.57
C ALA A 27 6.56 -17.18 -11.94
N LEU A 28 7.59 -17.88 -11.49
CA LEU A 28 8.97 -17.64 -11.92
C LEU A 28 9.16 -18.18 -13.35
N VAL A 29 9.52 -17.31 -14.29
CA VAL A 29 9.69 -17.63 -15.71
C VAL A 29 11.07 -17.20 -16.18
N CYS A 30 11.78 -18.11 -16.86
CA CYS A 30 13.05 -17.79 -17.48
C CYS A 30 12.85 -16.87 -18.69
N PRO A 31 13.45 -15.67 -18.72
CA PRO A 31 13.33 -14.75 -19.85
C PRO A 31 14.06 -15.25 -21.11
N TYR A 32 15.01 -16.18 -20.96
CA TYR A 32 15.81 -16.70 -22.07
C TYR A 32 15.11 -17.82 -22.86
N CYS A 33 14.53 -18.80 -22.18
CA CYS A 33 13.91 -19.98 -22.82
C CYS A 33 12.40 -20.10 -22.59
N GLY A 34 11.79 -19.22 -21.78
CA GLY A 34 10.36 -19.21 -21.51
C GLY A 34 9.86 -20.30 -20.54
N THR A 35 10.75 -21.19 -20.08
CA THR A 35 10.42 -22.23 -19.11
C THR A 35 9.93 -21.62 -17.80
N THR A 36 8.80 -22.11 -17.32
CA THR A 36 8.29 -21.79 -15.99
C THR A 36 9.00 -22.68 -14.98
N ALA A 37 9.67 -22.07 -14.01
CA ALA A 37 10.34 -22.82 -12.96
C ALA A 37 9.30 -23.46 -12.03
N PRO A 38 9.54 -24.68 -11.54
CA PRO A 38 8.62 -25.37 -10.62
C PRO A 38 8.61 -24.75 -9.23
N ALA A 39 9.49 -23.78 -8.95
CA ALA A 39 9.50 -23.05 -7.70
C ALA A 39 8.23 -22.21 -7.59
N SER A 40 7.33 -22.66 -6.71
CA SER A 40 6.20 -21.89 -6.23
C SER A 40 6.69 -20.88 -5.19
N LEU A 41 6.27 -19.62 -5.32
CA LEU A 41 6.22 -18.74 -4.16
C LEU A 41 4.97 -19.16 -3.38
N ASP A 42 5.08 -20.24 -2.60
CA ASP A 42 3.96 -20.69 -1.78
C ASP A 42 3.67 -19.59 -0.76
N ALA A 43 2.58 -18.86 -0.98
CA ALA A 43 2.07 -17.85 -0.05
C ALA A 43 1.85 -18.42 1.37
N ALA A 44 1.69 -19.74 1.50
CA ALA A 44 1.54 -20.45 2.76
C ALA A 44 2.85 -21.01 3.36
N SER A 45 3.96 -21.03 2.60
CA SER A 45 5.22 -21.66 3.05
C SER A 45 6.11 -20.74 3.89
N GLY A 46 5.96 -19.43 3.73
CA GLY A 46 6.54 -18.44 4.62
C GLY A 46 5.49 -18.06 5.63
N LEU A 47 5.44 -18.77 6.76
CA LEU A 47 4.66 -18.32 7.92
C LEU A 47 5.17 -16.92 8.26
N ILE A 48 4.40 -15.88 7.92
CA ILE A 48 4.61 -14.54 8.44
C ILE A 48 4.46 -14.69 9.93
N VAL A 49 5.53 -14.40 10.67
CA VAL A 49 5.52 -14.51 12.12
C VAL A 49 5.00 -13.19 12.65
N GLU A 50 3.82 -13.24 13.27
CA GLU A 50 3.33 -12.13 14.07
C GLU A 50 4.18 -12.01 15.34
N HIS A 51 4.60 -10.80 15.63
CA HIS A 51 5.42 -10.50 16.81
C HIS A 51 4.60 -9.67 17.78
N ASP A 52 4.62 -10.03 19.08
CA ASP A 52 4.11 -9.15 20.13
C ASP A 52 4.83 -7.80 20.04
N LEU A 53 4.06 -6.73 19.81
CA LEU A 53 4.60 -5.39 19.55
C LEU A 53 5.50 -4.91 20.70
N ALA A 54 5.06 -5.12 21.95
CA ALA A 54 5.79 -4.64 23.11
C ALA A 54 7.12 -5.38 23.28
N SER A 55 7.13 -6.70 23.06
CA SER A 55 8.32 -7.52 23.00
C SER A 55 9.23 -7.05 21.87
N ALA A 56 8.74 -6.97 20.63
CA ALA A 56 9.52 -6.55 19.47
C ALA A 56 10.19 -5.19 19.67
N LEU A 57 9.46 -4.19 20.18
CA LEU A 57 10.04 -2.86 20.44
C LEU A 57 11.16 -2.88 21.50
N ARG A 58 11.10 -3.79 22.48
CA ARG A 58 12.15 -3.98 23.49
C ARG A 58 13.28 -4.90 23.03
N SER A 59 12.97 -5.86 22.17
CA SER A 59 13.79 -7.03 21.89
C SER A 59 14.45 -7.03 20.53
N VAL A 60 14.16 -6.10 19.60
CA VAL A 60 14.87 -6.04 18.31
C VAL A 60 16.31 -5.56 18.58
N PRO A 61 17.29 -6.48 18.73
CA PRO A 61 18.66 -6.12 19.03
C PRO A 61 19.23 -5.44 17.79
N GLU A 62 20.22 -4.56 17.95
CA GLU A 62 20.83 -3.91 16.77
C GLU A 62 21.46 -4.96 15.82
N GLU A 63 21.88 -6.11 16.34
CA GLU A 63 22.44 -7.20 15.53
C GLU A 63 21.43 -7.87 14.58
N GLY A 64 20.12 -7.79 14.87
CA GLY A 64 19.07 -8.36 14.02
C GLY A 64 18.57 -7.41 12.93
N ARG A 65 19.08 -6.16 12.92
CA ARG A 65 18.67 -5.11 11.97
C ARG A 65 19.64 -5.04 10.79
N GLY A 66 19.18 -4.42 9.72
CA GLY A 66 19.96 -4.24 8.49
C GLY A 66 19.50 -5.16 7.37
N TRP A 67 19.99 -4.86 6.17
CA TRP A 67 19.69 -5.62 4.97
C TRP A 67 20.55 -6.88 4.92
N ARG A 68 19.95 -8.01 4.53
CA ARG A 68 20.70 -9.28 4.36
C ARG A 68 21.72 -9.21 3.21
N ALA A 69 21.40 -8.43 2.18
CA ALA A 69 22.30 -8.13 1.06
C ALA A 69 22.88 -6.73 1.20
N GLU A 70 24.02 -6.48 0.55
CA GLU A 70 24.63 -5.15 0.53
C GLU A 70 23.72 -4.16 -0.21
N LYS A 71 23.20 -3.18 0.54
CA LYS A 71 22.34 -2.12 0.03
C LYS A 71 22.85 -0.77 0.50
N HIS A 72 22.60 0.26 -0.30
CA HIS A 72 22.87 1.65 0.08
C HIS A 72 21.57 2.44 0.15
N SER A 73 21.46 3.28 1.17
CA SER A 73 20.39 4.27 1.26
C SER A 73 20.84 5.54 0.54
N VAL A 74 19.95 6.10 -0.27
CA VAL A 74 20.18 7.33 -1.01
C VAL A 74 19.05 8.31 -0.76
N LYS A 75 19.37 9.59 -0.70
CA LYS A 75 18.41 10.68 -0.56
C LYS A 75 18.41 11.53 -1.82
N CYS A 76 17.23 11.82 -2.36
CA CYS A 76 17.08 12.74 -3.47
C CYS A 76 17.18 14.20 -2.98
N ARG A 77 18.02 15.02 -3.61
CA ARG A 77 18.09 16.46 -3.28
C ARG A 77 16.84 17.23 -3.71
N SER A 78 16.14 16.79 -4.75
CA SER A 78 14.99 17.48 -5.32
C SER A 78 13.69 17.23 -4.54
N CYS A 79 13.30 15.98 -4.33
CA CYS A 79 12.05 15.64 -3.63
C CYS A 79 12.25 15.12 -2.20
N GLN A 80 13.50 15.03 -1.72
CA GLN A 80 13.84 14.54 -0.37
C GLN A 80 13.49 13.07 -0.10
N ALA A 81 13.00 12.32 -1.09
CA ALA A 81 12.74 10.89 -0.95
C ALA A 81 14.01 10.12 -0.59
N ILE A 82 13.87 9.18 0.35
CA ILE A 82 14.92 8.26 0.76
C ILE A 82 14.55 6.89 0.20
N SER A 83 15.47 6.30 -0.55
CA SER A 83 15.28 4.99 -1.19
C SER A 83 16.45 4.08 -0.84
N VAL A 84 16.19 2.78 -0.82
CA VAL A 84 17.21 1.75 -0.68
C VAL A 84 17.48 1.14 -2.06
N ILE A 85 18.75 1.12 -2.47
CA ILE A 85 19.18 0.62 -3.78
C ILE A 85 20.25 -0.45 -3.62
N ASP A 86 20.36 -1.33 -4.62
CA ASP A 86 21.48 -2.26 -4.75
C ASP A 86 22.81 -1.51 -4.91
N ALA A 87 23.85 -1.98 -4.23
CA ALA A 87 25.19 -1.40 -4.30
C ALA A 87 25.76 -1.36 -5.74
N SER A 88 25.39 -2.35 -6.57
CA SER A 88 25.83 -2.45 -7.96
C SER A 88 25.13 -1.48 -8.93
N ARG A 89 24.07 -0.79 -8.51
CA ARG A 89 23.29 0.11 -9.38
C ARG A 89 23.86 1.54 -9.37
N VAL A 90 24.83 1.80 -10.24
CA VAL A 90 25.40 3.14 -10.46
C VAL A 90 24.51 3.98 -11.39
N GLY A 91 24.43 5.30 -11.17
CA GLY A 91 23.81 6.26 -12.11
C GLY A 91 22.28 6.34 -12.09
N GLN A 92 21.64 5.99 -10.97
CA GLN A 92 20.18 6.03 -10.86
C GLN A 92 19.60 7.44 -10.84
N ARG A 93 18.40 7.58 -11.40
CA ARG A 93 17.51 8.73 -11.21
C ARG A 93 16.52 8.39 -10.11
N CYS A 94 16.09 9.38 -9.35
CA CYS A 94 15.07 9.20 -8.32
C CYS A 94 13.80 8.57 -8.90
N ASP A 95 13.34 7.47 -8.33
CA ASP A 95 12.13 6.77 -8.81
C ASP A 95 10.83 7.54 -8.54
N PHE A 96 10.88 8.56 -7.67
CA PHE A 96 9.73 9.40 -7.34
C PHE A 96 9.61 10.63 -8.26
N CYS A 97 10.71 11.35 -8.52
CA CYS A 97 10.66 12.61 -9.27
C CYS A 97 11.54 12.65 -10.53
N GLY A 98 12.32 11.60 -10.81
CA GLY A 98 13.18 11.52 -11.98
C GLY A 98 14.44 12.40 -11.91
N ALA A 99 14.74 13.05 -10.79
CA ALA A 99 15.97 13.84 -10.64
C ALA A 99 17.22 12.93 -10.55
N ALA A 100 18.33 13.33 -11.17
CA ALA A 100 19.59 12.58 -11.13
C ALA A 100 20.42 12.81 -9.84
N GLN A 101 20.00 13.74 -9.00
CA GLN A 101 20.76 14.18 -7.82
C GLN A 101 20.41 13.31 -6.61
N LEU A 102 20.96 12.11 -6.58
CA LEU A 102 20.93 11.21 -5.43
C LEU A 102 22.24 11.34 -4.66
N ILE A 103 22.15 11.50 -3.35
CA ILE A 103 23.31 11.52 -2.45
C ILE A 103 23.23 10.35 -1.47
N PRO A 104 24.37 9.82 -0.99
CA PRO A 104 24.37 8.84 0.09
C PRO A 104 23.60 9.37 1.30
N TYR A 105 22.82 8.48 1.93
CA TYR A 105 22.08 8.76 3.14
C TYR A 105 22.43 7.72 4.20
N GLU A 106 23.03 8.17 5.30
CA GLU A 106 23.31 7.31 6.44
C GLU A 106 22.10 7.30 7.37
N GLN A 107 21.59 6.09 7.66
CA GLN A 107 20.52 5.95 8.63
C GLN A 107 21.09 6.01 10.04
N THR A 108 20.39 6.71 10.96
CA THR A 108 20.81 6.82 12.37
C THR A 108 20.84 5.47 13.09
N LYS A 109 20.01 4.53 12.64
CA LYS A 109 19.96 3.15 13.13
C LYS A 109 19.86 2.21 11.94
N ALA A 110 20.33 0.97 12.11
CA ALA A 110 20.12 -0.05 11.10
C ALA A 110 18.61 -0.24 10.84
N PRO A 111 18.17 -0.32 9.57
CA PRO A 111 16.76 -0.46 9.23
C PRO A 111 16.21 -1.83 9.65
N ILE A 112 14.92 -1.89 9.96
CA ILE A 112 14.23 -3.18 10.12
C ILE A 112 13.94 -3.70 8.70
N SER A 113 14.47 -4.88 8.37
CA SER A 113 14.20 -5.50 7.06
C SER A 113 12.78 -6.04 7.01
N PRO A 114 12.05 -5.87 5.89
CA PRO A 114 10.76 -6.51 5.69
C PRO A 114 10.89 -8.05 5.81
N GLU A 115 9.95 -8.68 6.52
CA GLU A 115 9.89 -10.14 6.65
C GLU A 115 9.17 -10.80 5.47
N SER A 116 8.32 -10.03 4.78
CA SER A 116 7.56 -10.47 3.62
C SER A 116 7.54 -9.41 2.52
N ILE A 117 7.14 -9.82 1.32
CA ILE A 117 6.99 -8.95 0.16
C ILE A 117 5.76 -9.34 -0.63
N LEU A 118 4.97 -8.35 -1.04
CA LEU A 118 3.85 -8.58 -1.95
C LEU A 118 4.37 -8.69 -3.37
N VAL A 119 4.01 -9.77 -4.07
CA VAL A 119 4.41 -9.96 -5.46
C VAL A 119 3.59 -9.05 -6.39
N PHE A 120 4.22 -8.54 -7.45
CA PHE A 120 3.50 -7.76 -8.46
C PHE A 120 2.45 -8.64 -9.17
N LYS A 121 1.20 -8.16 -9.23
CA LYS A 121 0.12 -8.82 -9.98
C LYS A 121 -0.04 -8.28 -11.40
N LEU A 122 0.23 -7.00 -11.60
CA LEU A 122 0.15 -6.35 -12.91
C LEU A 122 1.52 -6.35 -13.58
N SER A 123 1.56 -6.75 -14.84
CA SER A 123 2.75 -6.64 -15.67
C SER A 123 2.97 -5.20 -16.14
N GLU A 124 4.22 -4.85 -16.46
CA GLU A 124 4.56 -3.52 -16.95
C GLU A 124 3.74 -3.08 -18.18
N PRO A 125 3.49 -3.95 -19.19
CA PRO A 125 2.61 -3.61 -20.32
C PRO A 125 1.17 -3.28 -19.89
N GLN A 126 0.60 -4.05 -18.96
CA GLN A 126 -0.76 -3.80 -18.45
C GLN A 126 -0.86 -2.45 -17.74
N VAL A 127 0.13 -2.13 -16.89
CA VAL A 127 0.19 -0.82 -16.22
C VAL A 127 0.28 0.31 -17.24
N ARG A 128 1.11 0.12 -18.28
CA ARG A 128 1.29 1.09 -19.36
C ARG A 128 0.01 1.37 -20.12
N GLU A 129 -0.74 0.33 -20.46
CA GLU A 129 -2.04 0.44 -21.13
C GLU A 129 -3.09 1.12 -20.25
N ALA A 130 -3.17 0.75 -18.96
CA ALA A 130 -4.08 1.38 -18.02
C ALA A 130 -3.83 2.88 -17.87
N ILE A 131 -2.57 3.29 -17.75
CA ILE A 131 -2.17 4.71 -17.70
C ILE A 131 -2.58 5.44 -18.99
N ARG A 132 -2.35 4.84 -20.17
CA ARG A 132 -2.74 5.43 -21.46
C ARG A 132 -4.25 5.60 -21.58
N ALA A 133 -5.03 4.58 -21.18
CA ALA A 133 -6.48 4.64 -21.18
C ALA A 133 -6.99 5.75 -20.23
N TRP A 134 -6.41 5.86 -19.04
CA TRP A 134 -6.75 6.92 -18.08
C TRP A 134 -6.44 8.32 -18.61
N TYR A 135 -5.29 8.56 -19.24
CA TYR A 135 -5.02 9.86 -19.88
C TYR A 135 -6.00 10.15 -21.03
N GLY A 136 -6.38 9.12 -21.80
CA GLY A 136 -7.33 9.22 -22.89
C GLY A 136 -8.74 9.63 -22.44
N SER A 137 -9.18 9.20 -21.26
CA SER A 137 -10.52 9.48 -20.73
C SER A 137 -10.74 10.95 -20.33
N HIS A 138 -9.66 11.73 -20.17
CA HIS A 138 -9.76 13.13 -19.76
C HIS A 138 -9.97 14.04 -20.97
N TRP A 139 -11.17 14.61 -21.10
CA TRP A 139 -11.56 15.40 -22.27
C TRP A 139 -10.69 16.66 -22.46
N LEU A 140 -10.29 17.32 -21.36
CA LEU A 140 -9.43 18.53 -21.36
C LEU A 140 -7.92 18.22 -21.35
N ALA A 141 -7.49 16.96 -21.32
CA ALA A 141 -6.07 16.64 -21.31
C ALA A 141 -5.42 17.08 -22.65
N PRO A 142 -4.29 17.82 -22.64
CA PRO A 142 -3.61 18.23 -23.87
C PRO A 142 -3.31 17.03 -24.77
N GLY A 143 -3.47 17.17 -26.09
CA GLY A 143 -3.25 16.06 -27.03
C GLY A 143 -1.86 15.43 -26.91
N LYS A 144 -0.83 16.22 -26.58
CA LYS A 144 0.52 15.72 -26.27
C LYS A 144 0.60 14.93 -24.96
N LEU A 145 -0.27 15.16 -23.98
CA LEU A 145 -0.34 14.29 -22.79
C LEU A 145 -0.99 12.94 -23.14
N LYS A 146 -1.93 12.93 -24.10
CA LYS A 146 -2.58 11.72 -24.62
C LYS A 146 -1.65 10.88 -25.51
N SER A 147 -0.77 11.52 -26.30
CA SER A 147 0.08 10.84 -27.29
C SER A 147 1.56 10.77 -26.94
N ARG A 148 2.08 11.70 -26.13
CA ARG A 148 3.49 11.77 -25.72
C ARG A 148 3.63 11.16 -24.31
N ALA A 149 3.77 9.84 -24.32
CA ALA A 149 4.91 9.16 -23.71
C ALA A 149 5.47 9.77 -22.39
N MET A 150 4.70 9.73 -21.31
CA MET A 150 5.26 9.56 -19.96
C MET A 150 5.24 8.08 -19.54
N THR A 151 5.22 7.18 -20.51
CA THR A 151 5.13 5.73 -20.27
C THR A 151 6.42 4.98 -20.56
N ASP A 152 7.44 5.60 -21.15
CA ASP A 152 8.60 4.87 -21.70
C ASP A 152 9.31 4.01 -20.65
N VAL A 153 9.38 4.49 -19.41
CA VAL A 153 9.95 3.77 -18.28
C VAL A 153 8.95 3.74 -17.13
N VAL A 154 8.29 2.60 -16.95
CA VAL A 154 7.53 2.29 -15.73
C VAL A 154 8.45 1.50 -14.81
N LYS A 155 8.51 1.88 -13.54
CA LYS A 155 9.31 1.17 -12.53
C LYS A 155 8.40 0.68 -11.42
N GLY A 156 8.60 -0.57 -11.01
CA GLY A 156 8.04 -1.09 -9.76
C GLY A 156 8.82 -0.54 -8.57
N LEU A 157 8.11 -0.12 -7.53
CA LEU A 157 8.67 0.31 -6.26
C LEU A 157 7.98 -0.46 -5.14
N TYR A 158 8.75 -0.87 -4.14
CA TYR A 158 8.22 -1.37 -2.88
C TYR A 158 8.10 -0.24 -1.87
N ILE A 159 6.92 -0.10 -1.28
CA ILE A 159 6.66 0.81 -0.16
C ILE A 159 6.59 -0.07 1.10
N PRO A 160 7.34 0.24 2.17
CA PRO A 160 7.26 -0.52 3.40
C PRO A 160 5.91 -0.30 4.09
N TYR A 161 5.35 -1.37 4.65
CA TYR A 161 4.16 -1.35 5.48
C TYR A 161 4.44 -2.09 6.78
N TRP A 162 3.77 -1.66 7.84
CA TRP A 162 3.57 -2.42 9.05
C TRP A 162 2.18 -3.01 9.03
N THR A 163 2.03 -4.24 9.47
CA THR A 163 0.73 -4.85 9.80
C THR A 163 0.61 -4.87 11.32
N PHE A 164 -0.56 -4.49 11.82
CA PHE A 164 -0.85 -4.51 13.25
C PHE A 164 -2.20 -5.14 13.51
N ASP A 165 -2.24 -6.00 14.50
CA ASP A 165 -3.51 -6.43 15.08
C ASP A 165 -3.90 -5.48 16.20
N ALA A 166 -5.19 -5.16 16.29
CA ALA A 166 -5.70 -4.29 17.32
C ALA A 166 -7.05 -4.79 17.84
N HIS A 167 -7.18 -4.86 19.17
CA HIS A 167 -8.45 -5.12 19.83
C HIS A 167 -9.01 -3.80 20.37
N ALA A 168 -10.14 -3.35 19.85
CA ALA A 168 -10.91 -2.23 20.38
C ALA A 168 -12.03 -2.75 21.29
N ASP A 169 -11.95 -2.41 22.57
CA ASP A 169 -13.01 -2.63 23.56
C ASP A 169 -13.45 -1.27 24.12
N ALA A 170 -14.71 -0.91 23.92
CA ALA A 170 -15.24 0.38 24.31
C ALA A 170 -16.69 0.31 24.77
N SER A 171 -16.97 0.83 25.95
CA SER A 171 -18.33 1.22 26.36
C SER A 171 -18.65 2.60 25.81
N TRP A 172 -19.86 2.79 25.28
CA TRP A 172 -20.30 4.06 24.73
C TRP A 172 -21.68 4.46 25.25
N THR A 173 -21.91 5.77 25.26
CA THR A 173 -23.21 6.41 25.51
C THR A 173 -23.47 7.43 24.42
N ALA A 174 -24.70 7.54 23.95
CA ALA A 174 -25.14 8.49 22.93
C ALA A 174 -26.60 8.91 23.16
N GLU A 175 -27.09 9.87 22.37
CA GLU A 175 -28.52 10.15 22.24
C GLU A 175 -29.01 9.62 20.88
N SER A 176 -29.95 8.66 20.92
CA SER A 176 -30.58 8.12 19.71
C SER A 176 -31.77 9.01 19.32
N GLY A 177 -31.75 9.52 18.09
CA GLY A 177 -32.83 10.32 17.53
C GLY A 177 -33.82 9.47 16.75
N TYR A 178 -35.08 9.47 17.18
CA TYR A 178 -36.18 8.82 16.46
C TYR A 178 -37.02 9.86 15.72
N TYR A 179 -37.06 9.76 14.40
CA TYR A 179 -37.88 10.64 13.57
C TYR A 179 -39.35 10.30 13.72
N TYR A 180 -40.17 11.32 13.93
CA TYR A 180 -41.61 11.21 13.89
C TYR A 180 -42.22 12.46 13.24
N TYR A 181 -43.48 12.37 12.85
CA TYR A 181 -44.15 13.44 12.10
C TYR A 181 -45.36 13.93 12.85
N GLU A 182 -45.46 15.24 12.97
CA GLU A 182 -46.61 15.94 13.56
C GLU A 182 -47.25 16.82 12.49
N MET A 183 -48.57 17.00 12.56
CA MET A 183 -49.28 17.96 11.72
C MET A 183 -49.29 19.31 12.45
N GLU A 184 -48.63 20.30 11.89
CA GLU A 184 -48.59 21.67 12.43
C GLU A 184 -49.55 22.55 11.62
N GLN A 185 -50.40 23.29 12.33
CA GLN A 185 -51.23 24.32 11.72
C GLN A 185 -50.43 25.63 11.64
N TYR A 186 -50.44 26.27 10.48
CA TYR A 186 -49.88 27.60 10.28
C TYR A 186 -50.82 28.45 9.44
N ARG A 187 -50.72 29.78 9.56
CA ARG A 187 -51.47 30.70 8.69
C ARG A 187 -50.70 30.96 7.40
N GLY A 188 -51.38 30.74 6.28
CA GLY A 188 -50.90 31.14 4.97
C GLY A 188 -50.92 32.66 4.77
N PRO A 189 -50.23 33.18 3.74
CA PRO A 189 -50.23 34.62 3.40
C PRO A 189 -51.62 35.18 3.10
N ASP A 190 -52.57 34.33 2.73
CA ASP A 190 -53.98 34.61 2.45
C ASP A 190 -54.87 34.54 3.72
N GLY A 191 -54.28 34.36 4.90
CA GLY A 191 -54.97 34.31 6.19
C GLY A 191 -55.67 32.97 6.49
N LYS A 192 -55.63 31.99 5.58
CA LYS A 192 -56.23 30.67 5.78
C LYS A 192 -55.34 29.78 6.66
N THR A 193 -55.97 28.97 7.51
CA THR A 193 -55.26 27.94 8.29
C THR A 193 -54.93 26.76 7.38
N LEU A 194 -53.65 26.46 7.23
CA LEU A 194 -53.13 25.32 6.48
C LEU A 194 -52.43 24.36 7.44
N THR A 195 -52.47 23.07 7.11
CA THR A 195 -51.73 22.03 7.83
C THR A 195 -50.52 21.59 7.03
N ARG A 196 -49.35 21.55 7.66
CA ARG A 196 -48.15 20.93 7.07
C ARG A 196 -47.65 19.80 7.97
N ARG A 197 -47.10 18.77 7.33
CA ARG A 197 -46.41 17.69 8.04
C ARG A 197 -45.00 18.17 8.37
N VAL A 198 -44.67 18.22 9.66
CA VAL A 198 -43.35 18.64 10.16
C VAL A 198 -42.64 17.43 10.74
N GLN A 199 -41.38 17.23 10.36
CA GLN A 199 -40.52 16.22 10.96
C GLN A 199 -40.00 16.72 12.30
N ARG A 200 -40.18 15.92 13.35
CA ARG A 200 -39.62 16.12 14.67
C ARG A 200 -38.65 14.97 14.99
N VAL A 201 -37.74 15.21 15.92
CA VAL A 201 -36.79 14.21 16.43
C VAL A 201 -37.03 14.05 17.92
N ARG A 202 -37.30 12.82 18.37
CA ARG A 202 -37.31 12.48 19.79
C ARG A 202 -35.96 11.88 20.16
N TRP A 203 -35.25 12.54 21.07
CA TRP A 203 -33.95 12.08 21.56
C TRP A 203 -34.14 11.20 22.78
N GLU A 204 -33.51 10.04 22.79
CA GLU A 204 -33.52 9.09 23.92
C GLU A 204 -32.08 8.69 24.27
N PRO A 205 -31.68 8.68 25.56
CA PRO A 205 -30.37 8.18 25.96
C PRO A 205 -30.18 6.73 25.50
N SER A 206 -28.99 6.42 25.01
CA SER A 206 -28.60 5.09 24.55
C SER A 206 -27.21 4.77 25.03
N ALA A 207 -26.96 3.50 25.30
CA ALA A 207 -25.65 3.02 25.73
C ALA A 207 -25.42 1.63 25.17
N GLY A 208 -24.15 1.27 25.04
CA GLY A 208 -23.77 -0.04 24.56
C GLY A 208 -22.29 -0.33 24.80
N HIS A 209 -21.88 -1.48 24.30
CA HIS A 209 -20.51 -1.95 24.34
C HIS A 209 -20.11 -2.42 22.95
N LEU A 210 -18.88 -2.11 22.56
CA LEU A 210 -18.29 -2.45 21.28
C LEU A 210 -17.02 -3.26 21.58
N GLN A 211 -16.96 -4.46 21.02
CA GLN A 211 -15.74 -5.22 20.86
C GLN A 211 -15.50 -5.42 19.37
N HIS A 212 -14.31 -5.08 18.91
CA HIS A 212 -13.90 -5.28 17.53
C HIS A 212 -12.42 -5.64 17.46
N PHE A 213 -12.11 -6.68 16.70
CA PHE A 213 -10.73 -7.08 16.41
C PHE A 213 -10.40 -6.68 14.98
N PHE A 214 -9.37 -5.84 14.85
CA PHE A 214 -8.73 -5.50 13.59
C PHE A 214 -7.57 -6.47 13.41
N ASP A 215 -7.56 -7.15 12.27
CA ASP A 215 -6.59 -8.16 11.88
C ASP A 215 -5.81 -7.63 10.68
N ASP A 216 -4.48 -7.65 10.72
CA ASP A 216 -3.62 -7.15 9.64
C ASP A 216 -3.88 -5.68 9.22
N GLU A 217 -4.13 -4.77 10.18
CA GLU A 217 -4.32 -3.36 9.86
C GLU A 217 -3.04 -2.75 9.28
N LEU A 218 -3.14 -2.21 8.07
CA LEU A 218 -2.01 -1.71 7.30
C LEU A 218 -1.65 -0.28 7.68
N VAL A 219 -0.41 -0.08 8.13
CA VAL A 219 0.16 1.23 8.44
C VAL A 219 1.36 1.51 7.54
N PRO A 220 1.29 2.51 6.64
CA PRO A 220 2.41 2.85 5.78
C PRO A 220 3.67 3.20 6.58
N GLY A 221 4.77 2.51 6.29
CA GLY A 221 6.10 2.79 6.84
C GLY A 221 6.79 3.99 6.17
N THR A 222 6.03 4.84 5.47
CA THR A 222 6.53 6.00 4.72
C THR A 222 5.76 7.27 5.08
N LYS A 223 6.45 8.40 5.03
CA LYS A 223 5.84 9.75 5.14
C LYS A 223 5.83 10.50 3.81
N GLY A 224 6.44 9.93 2.77
CA GLY A 224 6.66 10.61 1.49
C GLY A 224 5.54 10.41 0.47
N VAL A 225 4.66 9.43 0.68
CA VAL A 225 3.52 9.15 -0.20
C VAL A 225 2.23 9.57 0.50
N HIS A 226 1.32 10.18 -0.25
CA HIS A 226 0.09 10.73 0.33
C HIS A 226 -0.83 9.60 0.81
N GLU A 227 -1.12 9.56 2.11
CA GLU A 227 -1.88 8.49 2.77
C GLU A 227 -3.24 8.24 2.11
N LYS A 228 -3.99 9.30 1.76
CA LYS A 228 -5.28 9.15 1.05
C LYS A 228 -5.18 8.40 -0.29
N LEU A 229 -4.04 8.47 -0.99
CA LEU A 229 -3.84 7.73 -2.23
C LEU A 229 -3.49 6.27 -1.96
N LEU A 230 -2.73 5.99 -0.89
CA LEU A 230 -2.42 4.63 -0.44
C LEU A 230 -3.70 3.89 -0.03
N ARG A 231 -4.55 4.52 0.78
CA ARG A 231 -5.84 3.95 1.20
C ARG A 231 -6.80 3.63 0.04
N GLN A 232 -6.65 4.25 -1.13
CA GLN A 232 -7.49 3.96 -2.31
C GLN A 232 -7.11 2.68 -3.03
N VAL A 233 -5.89 2.18 -2.82
CA VAL A 233 -5.40 0.93 -3.43
C VAL A 233 -5.40 -0.24 -2.45
N GLU A 234 -5.78 0.02 -1.21
CA GLU A 234 -6.02 -0.98 -0.16
C GLU A 234 -7.45 -1.54 -0.26
N PRO A 235 -7.68 -2.79 0.19
CA PRO A 235 -6.69 -3.75 0.68
C PRO A 235 -5.81 -4.31 -0.45
N PHE A 236 -4.55 -4.60 -0.15
CA PHE A 236 -3.67 -5.24 -1.12
C PHE A 236 -4.09 -6.71 -1.32
N PRO A 237 -4.11 -7.20 -2.56
CA PRO A 237 -4.65 -8.51 -2.87
C PRO A 237 -3.65 -9.65 -2.65
#